data_AF-A0A926IXT6-F1
#
_entry.id   AF-A0A926IXT6-F1
#
_cell.length_a   1.000
_cell.length_b   1.000
_cell.length_c   1.000
_cell.angle_alpha   90.00
_cell.angle_beta   90.00
_cell.angle_gamma   90.00
#
_symmetry.space_group_name_H-M   'P 1'
#
loop_
_entity.id
_entity.type
_entity.pdbx_description
1 polymer ?
#
loop_
_entity_poly.entity_id
_entity_poly.type
_entity_poly.pdbx_seq_one_letter_code
_entity_poly.pdbx_strand_id
1 'polypeptide(L)'
;MRVLGIHPPVSLPPNLQPLADLARDLRWSWRPALRALFAAVDPAAWERSGGNPVAVIAEASPERLAALSQDRLFLTQMAALLAELGIENAEEPLHPASRAMRTQGDSIAYFSAEFGLTE
;
A
#
# COMPACT_ATOMS: atom_id res chain seq x y z
N MET A 1 -0.78 -0.14 -24.11
CA MET A 1 -0.09 -1.11 -23.25
C MET A 1 0.96 -0.34 -22.45
N ARG A 2 0.63 0.11 -21.23
CA ARG A 2 1.58 0.81 -20.35
C ARG A 2 2.54 -0.24 -19.81
N VAL A 3 3.83 -0.11 -20.10
CA VAL A 3 4.87 -0.94 -19.49
C VAL A 3 4.87 -0.63 -18.00
N LEU A 4 4.69 -1.64 -17.14
CA LEU A 4 4.95 -1.50 -15.71
C LEU A 4 6.45 -1.17 -15.58
N GLY A 5 6.75 0.12 -15.36
CA GLY A 5 8.12 0.56 -15.18
C GLY A 5 8.74 -0.20 -14.02
N ILE A 6 9.92 -0.78 -14.23
CA ILE A 6 10.72 -1.31 -13.12
C ILE A 6 11.21 -0.08 -12.35
N HIS A 7 10.53 0.27 -11.27
CA HIS A 7 10.95 1.36 -10.40
C HIS A 7 12.17 0.88 -9.59
N PRO A 8 13.33 1.57 -9.68
CA PRO A 8 14.49 1.21 -8.88
C PRO A 8 14.16 1.33 -7.39
N PRO A 9 14.81 0.55 -6.51
CA PRO A 9 14.54 0.60 -5.08
C PRO A 9 14.83 2.01 -4.55
N VAL A 10 13.78 2.66 -4.05
CA VAL A 10 13.85 4.01 -3.48
C VAL A 10 14.36 3.90 -2.05
N SER A 11 15.41 4.66 -1.74
CA SER A 11 15.88 4.78 -0.36
C SER A 11 14.90 5.68 0.41
N LEU A 12 13.99 5.06 1.16
CA LEU A 12 13.06 5.77 2.03
C LEU A 12 13.70 6.07 3.39
N PRO A 13 13.43 7.25 3.98
CA PRO A 13 13.67 7.49 5.40
C PRO A 13 13.07 6.36 6.26
N PRO A 14 13.71 5.94 7.37
CA PRO A 14 13.26 4.78 8.14
C PRO A 14 11.79 4.84 8.59
N ASN A 15 11.31 6.03 8.95
CA ASN A 15 9.93 6.25 9.37
C ASN A 15 8.92 6.28 8.21
N LEU A 16 9.37 6.33 6.95
CA LEU A 16 8.53 6.24 5.75
C LEU A 16 8.57 4.87 5.10
N GLN A 17 9.42 3.94 5.57
CA GLN A 17 9.48 2.56 5.07
C GLN A 17 8.10 1.87 4.98
N PRO A 18 7.16 2.06 5.92
CA PRO A 18 5.84 1.44 5.81
C PRO A 18 5.04 1.83 4.55
N LEU A 19 5.34 2.95 3.88
CA LEU A 19 4.71 3.29 2.60
C LEU A 19 4.99 2.23 1.52
N ALA A 20 6.18 1.63 1.53
CA ALA A 20 6.54 0.60 0.57
C ALA A 20 5.71 -0.69 0.77
N ASP A 21 5.37 -1.01 2.01
CA ASP A 21 4.52 -2.16 2.33
C ASP A 21 3.05 -1.87 1.97
N LEU A 22 2.56 -0.68 2.32
CA LEU A 22 1.22 -0.23 1.93
C LEU A 22 1.04 -0.20 0.42
N ALA A 23 2.06 0.18 -0.35
CA ALA A 23 1.99 0.22 -1.81
C ALA A 23 1.85 -1.18 -2.45
N ARG A 24 2.26 -2.24 -1.73
CA ARG A 24 2.09 -3.64 -2.14
C ARG A 24 0.78 -4.26 -1.64
N ASP A 25 0.07 -3.59 -0.73
CA ASP A 25 -1.21 -4.04 -0.22
C ASP A 25 -2.36 -3.56 -1.12
N LEU A 26 -2.94 -4.45 -1.92
CA LEU A 26 -3.98 -4.13 -2.90
C LEU A 26 -5.20 -3.39 -2.31
N ARG A 27 -5.40 -3.43 -0.98
CA ARG A 27 -6.44 -2.63 -0.32
C ARG A 27 -6.37 -1.14 -0.65
N TRP A 28 -5.19 -0.62 -1.01
CA TRP A 28 -5.08 0.78 -1.44
C TRP A 28 -5.99 1.12 -2.62
N SER A 29 -6.28 0.17 -3.52
CA SER A 29 -7.07 0.43 -4.74
C SER A 29 -8.54 0.71 -4.45
N TRP A 30 -9.10 0.16 -3.36
CA TRP A 30 -10.50 0.37 -2.97
C TRP A 30 -10.70 1.12 -1.66
N ARG A 31 -9.65 1.40 -0.86
CA ARG A 31 -9.75 2.23 0.35
C ARG A 31 -9.40 3.70 0.04
N PRO A 32 -10.38 4.63 0.07
CA PRO A 32 -10.13 6.04 -0.25
C PRO A 32 -9.06 6.70 0.62
N ALA A 33 -8.97 6.31 1.90
CA ALA A 33 -7.99 6.86 2.82
C ALA A 33 -6.54 6.48 2.45
N LEU A 34 -6.32 5.25 1.96
CA LEU A 34 -5.00 4.84 1.45
C LEU A 34 -4.66 5.56 0.13
N ARG A 35 -5.63 5.73 -0.77
CA ARG A 35 -5.44 6.54 -1.99
C ARG A 35 -5.07 7.98 -1.66
N ALA A 36 -5.76 8.58 -0.69
CA ALA A 36 -5.46 9.94 -0.24
C ALA A 36 -4.05 10.05 0.38
N LEU A 37 -3.62 9.04 1.14
CA LEU A 37 -2.25 8.97 1.68
C LEU A 37 -1.21 9.00 0.57
N PHE A 38 -1.37 8.18 -0.48
CA PHE A 38 -0.43 8.16 -1.61
C PHE A 38 -0.50 9.43 -2.46
N ALA A 39 -1.70 9.96 -2.72
CA ALA A 39 -1.85 11.24 -3.40
C ALA A 39 -1.16 12.39 -2.65
N ALA A 40 -1.12 12.34 -1.31
CA ALA A 40 -0.42 13.34 -0.50
C ALA A 40 1.12 13.24 -0.57
N VAL A 41 1.68 12.09 -0.98
CA VAL A 41 3.14 11.92 -1.11
C VAL A 41 3.67 12.87 -2.19
N ASP A 42 3.12 12.78 -3.40
CA ASP A 42 3.35 13.70 -4.50
C ASP A 42 2.10 13.73 -5.39
N PRO A 43 1.26 14.78 -5.28
CA PRO A 43 0.01 14.88 -6.06
C PRO A 43 0.25 14.87 -7.57
N ALA A 44 1.36 15.45 -8.04
CA ALA A 44 1.65 15.51 -9.46
C ALA A 44 2.09 14.14 -9.99
N ALA A 45 2.89 13.39 -9.22
CA ALA A 45 3.25 12.01 -9.56
C ALA A 45 2.02 11.08 -9.51
N TRP A 46 1.11 11.30 -8.56
CA TRP A 46 -0.14 10.56 -8.46
C TRP A 46 -0.98 10.66 -9.73
N GLU A 47 -1.22 11.88 -10.21
CA GLU A 47 -1.97 12.10 -11.45
C GLU A 47 -1.24 11.53 -12.68
N ARG A 48 0.07 11.78 -12.83
CA ARG A 48 0.84 11.28 -13.99
C ARG A 48 0.88 9.75 -14.06
N SER A 49 1.07 9.10 -12.91
CA SER A 49 1.14 7.65 -12.80
C SER A 49 -0.23 6.98 -12.96
N GLY A 50 -1.33 7.74 -12.89
CA GLY A 50 -2.69 7.19 -12.91
C GLY A 50 -3.09 6.57 -11.57
N GLY A 51 -2.49 7.03 -10.47
CA GLY A 51 -2.77 6.51 -9.13
C GLY A 51 -1.96 5.30 -8.71
N ASN A 52 -0.79 5.06 -9.32
CA ASN A 52 0.08 3.95 -8.94
C ASN A 52 0.96 4.35 -7.74
N PRO A 53 0.74 3.77 -6.54
CA PRO A 53 1.47 4.17 -5.34
C PRO A 53 2.96 3.85 -5.39
N VAL A 54 3.36 2.76 -6.06
CA VAL A 54 4.78 2.41 -6.24
C VAL A 54 5.48 3.47 -7.10
N ALA A 55 4.82 3.91 -8.18
CA ALA A 55 5.34 4.96 -9.04
C ALA A 55 5.45 6.30 -8.30
N VAL A 56 4.44 6.67 -7.51
CA VAL A 56 4.48 7.91 -6.71
C VAL A 56 5.64 7.93 -5.73
N ILE A 57 5.86 6.83 -4.99
CA ILE A 57 6.99 6.72 -4.07
C ILE A 57 8.32 6.83 -4.82
N ALA A 58 8.40 6.26 -6.03
CA ALA A 58 9.60 6.27 -6.84
C ALA A 58 9.91 7.59 -7.55
N GLU A 59 8.89 8.37 -7.89
CA GLU A 59 9.04 9.68 -8.51
C GLU A 59 9.19 10.81 -7.50
N ALA A 60 8.78 10.60 -6.24
CA ALA A 60 8.92 11.60 -5.19
C ALA A 60 10.39 11.98 -4.96
N SER A 61 10.68 13.28 -4.96
CA SER A 61 12.06 13.75 -4.77
C SER A 61 12.57 13.44 -3.36
N PRO A 62 13.90 13.27 -3.17
CA PRO A 62 14.49 13.09 -1.85
C PRO A 62 14.11 14.19 -0.85
N GLU A 63 14.00 15.44 -1.30
CA GLU A 63 13.60 16.58 -0.48
C GLU A 63 12.13 16.47 -0.06
N ARG A 64 11.26 16.00 -0.96
CA ARG A 64 9.86 15.76 -0.63
C ARG A 64 9.71 14.65 0.40
N LEU A 65 10.43 13.54 0.23
CA LEU A 65 10.45 12.43 1.18
C LEU A 65 11.04 12.86 2.53
N ALA A 66 12.09 13.67 2.52
CA ALA A 66 12.66 14.26 3.74
C ALA A 66 11.65 15.17 4.46
N ALA A 67 10.93 16.02 3.74
CA ALA A 67 9.89 16.87 4.32
C ALA A 67 8.76 16.03 4.94
N LEU A 68 8.25 15.01 4.24
CA LEU A 68 7.23 14.10 4.75
C LEU A 68 7.71 13.32 5.99
N SER A 69 8.99 12.96 6.04
CA SER A 69 9.59 12.31 7.22
C SER A 69 9.57 13.18 8.47
N GLN A 70 9.37 14.51 8.34
CA GLN A 70 9.25 15.45 9.46
C GLN A 70 7.81 15.92 9.67
N ASP A 71 6.90 15.58 8.77
CA ASP A 71 5.50 15.96 8.86
C ASP A 71 4.75 15.04 9.82
N ARG A 72 4.49 15.55 11.03
CA ARG A 72 3.79 14.80 12.08
C ARG A 72 2.36 14.43 11.68
N LEU A 73 1.67 15.27 10.90
CA LEU A 73 0.30 14.98 10.47
C LEU A 73 0.31 13.77 9.55
N PHE A 74 1.18 13.79 8.54
CA PHE A 74 1.33 12.69 7.58
C PHE A 74 1.71 11.38 8.28
N LEU A 75 2.71 11.42 9.17
CA LEU A 75 3.15 10.23 9.90
C LEU A 75 2.06 9.66 10.82
N THR A 76 1.26 10.53 11.46
CA THR A 76 0.14 10.10 12.30
C THR A 76 -0.96 9.45 11.47
N GLN A 77 -1.28 10.02 10.30
CA GLN A 77 -2.26 9.45 9.37
C GLN A 77 -1.82 8.06 8.87
N MET A 78 -0.56 7.93 8.45
CA MET A 78 0.00 6.65 8.03
C MET A 78 -0.03 5.62 9.15
N ALA A 79 0.36 6.00 10.37
CA ALA A 79 0.34 5.11 11.53
C ALA A 79 -1.08 4.65 11.88
N ALA A 80 -2.07 5.55 11.80
CA ALA A 80 -3.47 5.20 12.03
C ALA A 80 -3.98 4.18 11.00
N LEU A 81 -3.68 4.38 9.72
CA LEU A 81 -4.05 3.45 8.65
C LEU A 81 -3.38 2.08 8.82
N LEU A 82 -2.10 2.05 9.21
CA LEU A 82 -1.41 0.79 9.52
C LEU A 82 -2.05 0.06 10.71
N ALA A 83 -2.44 0.81 11.76
CA ALA A 83 -3.10 0.23 12.92
C ALA A 83 -4.48 -0.36 12.55
N GLU A 84 -5.27 0.35 11.75
CA GLU A 84 -6.56 -0.15 11.23
C GLU A 84 -6.37 -1.45 10.44
N LEU A 85 -5.44 -1.47 9.49
CA LEU A 85 -5.15 -2.67 8.69
C LEU A 85 -4.63 -3.81 9.57
N GLY A 86 -3.85 -3.49 10.61
CA GLY A 86 -3.35 -4.46 11.59
C GLY A 86 -4.47 -5.11 12.39
N ILE A 87 -5.48 -4.34 12.80
CA ILE A 87 -6.69 -4.86 13.46
C ILE A 87 -7.43 -5.79 12.52
N GLU A 88 -7.71 -5.36 11.29
CA GLU A 88 -8.38 -6.19 10.26
C GLU A 88 -7.63 -7.50 10.00
N ASN A 89 -6.29 -7.46 9.91
CA ASN A 89 -5.46 -8.64 9.67
C ASN A 89 -5.50 -9.64 10.84
N ALA A 90 -5.71 -9.13 12.06
CA ALA A 90 -5.80 -9.93 13.28
C ALA A 90 -7.20 -10.52 13.51
N GLU A 91 -8.22 -10.10 12.75
CA GLU A 91 -9.56 -10.66 12.87
C GLU A 91 -9.59 -12.15 12.50
N GLU A 92 -10.32 -12.91 13.32
CA GLU A 92 -10.57 -14.32 13.06
C GLU A 92 -11.46 -14.48 11.82
N PRO A 93 -11.11 -15.41 10.89
CA PRO A 93 -11.97 -15.70 9.76
C PRO A 93 -13.40 -16.04 10.20
N LEU A 94 -14.39 -15.45 9.53
CA LEU A 94 -15.81 -15.65 9.88
C LEU A 94 -16.26 -17.10 9.67
N HIS A 95 -15.71 -17.79 8.66
CA HIS A 95 -16.10 -19.16 8.33
C HIS A 95 -15.31 -20.19 9.16
N PRO A 96 -15.97 -21.17 9.82
CA PRO A 96 -15.29 -22.17 10.65
C PRO A 96 -14.17 -22.93 9.95
N ALA A 97 -14.37 -23.31 8.68
CA ALA A 97 -13.33 -24.01 7.91
C ALA A 97 -12.10 -23.12 7.68
N SER A 98 -12.29 -21.81 7.44
CA SER A 98 -11.19 -20.87 7.26
C SER A 98 -10.39 -20.67 8.54
N ARG A 99 -11.04 -20.73 9.71
CA ARG A 99 -10.34 -20.73 11.01
C ARG A 99 -9.50 -21.99 11.18
N ALA A 100 -10.09 -23.17 10.93
CA ALA A 100 -9.37 -24.44 11.04
C ALA A 100 -8.14 -24.48 10.13
N MET A 101 -8.28 -24.06 8.87
CA MET A 101 -7.16 -23.96 7.91
C MET A 101 -6.07 -23.00 8.40
N ARG A 102 -6.44 -21.83 8.95
CA ARG A 102 -5.48 -20.88 9.53
C ARG A 102 -4.72 -21.50 10.70
N THR A 103 -5.40 -22.18 11.62
CA THR A 103 -4.76 -22.84 12.78
C THR A 103 -3.82 -23.96 12.35
N GLN A 104 -4.16 -24.68 11.26
CA GLN A 104 -3.36 -25.77 10.71
C GLN A 104 -2.16 -25.28 9.89
N GLY A 105 -2.14 -24.01 9.51
CA GLY A 105 -1.10 -23.43 8.65
C GLY A 105 -1.26 -23.80 7.18
N ASP A 106 -2.49 -24.14 6.76
CA ASP A 106 -2.77 -24.53 5.38
C ASP A 106 -2.58 -23.35 4.42
N SER A 107 -2.08 -23.65 3.22
CA SER A 107 -1.93 -22.67 2.14
C SER A 107 -3.11 -22.73 1.17
N ILE A 108 -3.57 -21.57 0.70
CA ILE A 108 -4.64 -21.45 -0.30
C ILE A 108 -4.02 -21.09 -1.65
N ALA A 109 -4.28 -21.93 -2.66
CA ALA A 109 -3.94 -21.62 -4.05
C ALA A 109 -5.19 -21.10 -4.77
N TYR A 110 -5.17 -19.82 -5.16
CA TYR A 110 -6.23 -19.19 -5.94
C TYR A 110 -5.86 -19.22 -7.43
N PHE A 111 -6.68 -19.88 -8.25
CA PHE A 111 -6.51 -19.95 -9.70
C PHE A 111 -7.61 -19.12 -10.37
N SER A 112 -7.23 -18.23 -11.28
CA SER A 112 -8.14 -17.51 -12.15
C SER A 112 -7.61 -17.54 -13.58
N ALA A 113 -8.51 -17.66 -14.56
CA ALA A 113 -8.16 -17.60 -15.98
C ALA A 113 -7.77 -16.18 -16.41
N GLU A 114 -8.35 -15.17 -15.75
CA GLU A 114 -8.06 -13.76 -15.95
C GLU A 114 -8.12 -13.03 -14.60
N PHE A 115 -7.26 -12.02 -14.40
CA PHE A 115 -7.26 -11.20 -13.19
C PHE A 115 -7.43 -9.73 -13.59
N GLY A 116 -8.68 -9.26 -13.56
CA GLY A 116 -9.03 -7.88 -13.87
C GLY A 116 -8.85 -6.97 -12.67
N LEU A 117 -7.61 -6.63 -12.32
CA LEU A 117 -7.34 -5.44 -11.52
C LEU A 117 -7.34 -4.25 -12.50
N THR A 118 -8.43 -3.49 -12.54
CA THR A 118 -8.58 -2.32 -13.41
C THR A 118 -8.73 -1.06 -12.56
N GLU A 119 -8.09 0.02 -12.97
CA GLU A 119 -8.17 1.36 -12.35
C GLU A 119 -8.95 2.32 -13.24
#